data_AF-A0A101EK45-F1
#
_entry.id   AF-A0A101EK45-F1
#
_cell.length_a   1.000
_cell.length_b   1.000
_cell.length_c   1.000
_cell.angle_alpha   90.00
_cell.angle_beta   90.00
_cell.angle_gamma   90.00
#
_symmetry.space_group_name_H-M   'P 1'
#
loop_
_entity.id
_entity.type
_entity.pdbx_description
1 polymer ?
#
loop_
_entity_poly.entity_id
_entity_poly.type
_entity_poly.pdbx_seq_one_letter_code
_entity_poly.pdbx_strand_id
1 'polypeptide(L)'
;MKIEVPYIVFEVKGRRFMLDAYFSRKVEKAEHISVLIRKFDSNLPRDAENPLPKLIDEETIKEFLRTTFERIYELSGRTLDERLRHIRKWNVLRILGIPSGFRRHKEKDEALAKENREALLALSLLQEVLGVKSPAELTDVELRPIEWRYYTIELRGDEIYNEKGEKDPIYTELLKRDSGFRQALYALEYSQQAT
;
A
#
# COMPACT_ATOMS: atom_id res chain seq x y z
N MET A 1 0.00 17.20 16.31
CA MET A 1 -0.03 15.81 16.84
C MET A 1 1.23 15.10 16.38
N LYS A 2 2.06 14.61 17.30
CA LYS A 2 3.24 13.78 17.00
C LYS A 2 2.85 12.31 17.16
N ILE A 3 3.09 11.48 16.15
CA ILE A 3 2.80 10.05 16.16
C ILE A 3 4.08 9.30 15.83
N GLU A 4 4.40 8.28 16.62
CA GLU A 4 5.54 7.40 16.38
C GLU A 4 5.05 6.07 15.79
N VAL A 5 5.29 5.88 14.50
CA VAL A 5 4.81 4.71 13.76
C VAL A 5 5.85 3.59 13.81
N PRO A 6 5.49 2.37 14.27
CA PRO A 6 6.41 1.24 14.28
C PRO A 6 6.63 0.70 12.87
N TYR A 7 7.89 0.52 12.51
CA TYR A 7 8.33 -0.16 11.31
C TYR A 7 9.09 -1.43 11.68
N ILE A 8 8.71 -2.55 11.07
CA ILE A 8 9.49 -3.79 11.15
C ILE A 8 10.50 -3.83 10.00
N VAL A 9 11.78 -3.93 10.33
CA VAL A 9 12.85 -4.12 9.35
C VAL A 9 12.99 -5.60 9.07
N PHE A 10 13.03 -5.96 7.80
CA PHE A 10 13.16 -7.33 7.35
C PHE A 10 14.12 -7.45 6.17
N GLU A 11 14.78 -8.60 6.06
CA GLU A 11 15.66 -8.95 4.97
C GLU A 11 15.00 -9.96 4.04
N VAL A 12 15.09 -9.71 2.73
CA VAL A 12 14.71 -10.66 1.68
C VAL A 12 15.80 -10.62 0.61
N LYS A 13 16.35 -11.79 0.27
CA LYS A 13 17.42 -11.93 -0.76
C LYS A 13 18.60 -10.97 -0.55
N GLY A 14 19.02 -10.77 0.71
CA GLY A 14 20.12 -9.89 1.08
C GLY A 14 19.82 -8.39 0.99
N ARG A 15 18.56 -8.00 0.71
CA ARG A 15 18.10 -6.61 0.69
C ARG A 15 17.24 -6.33 1.90
N ARG A 16 17.43 -5.16 2.51
CA ARG A 16 16.67 -4.73 3.68
C ARG A 16 15.58 -3.74 3.31
N PHE A 17 14.40 -4.04 3.82
CA PHE A 17 13.21 -3.22 3.68
C PHE A 17 12.61 -2.98 5.06
N MET A 18 11.72 -2.01 5.14
CA MET A 18 10.96 -1.71 6.35
C MET A 18 9.48 -1.60 6.00
N LEU A 19 8.63 -2.24 6.78
CA LEU A 19 7.18 -2.24 6.61
C LEU A 19 6.54 -1.52 7.79
N ASP A 20 5.64 -0.58 7.49
CA ASP A 20 4.77 0.03 8.50
C ASP A 20 3.92 -1.05 9.18
N ALA A 21 4.14 -1.27 10.48
CA ALA A 21 3.49 -2.34 11.23
C ALA A 21 2.10 -1.96 11.78
N TYR A 22 1.68 -0.69 11.67
CA TYR A 22 0.37 -0.23 12.14
C TYR A 22 -0.58 0.02 10.97
N PHE A 23 -0.25 0.96 10.10
CA PHE A 23 -1.16 1.41 9.04
C PHE A 23 -1.36 0.35 7.95
N SER A 24 -0.43 -0.58 7.78
CA SER A 24 -0.58 -1.69 6.82
C SER A 24 -1.78 -2.60 7.15
N ARG A 25 -2.26 -2.60 8.40
CA ARG A 25 -3.51 -3.29 8.81
C ARG A 25 -4.74 -2.38 8.78
N LYS A 26 -4.57 -1.09 8.54
CA LYS A 26 -5.62 -0.06 8.60
C LYS A 26 -6.01 0.49 7.24
N VAL A 27 -5.18 0.31 6.21
CA VAL A 27 -5.52 0.69 4.84
C VAL A 27 -6.70 -0.13 4.32
N GLU A 28 -7.57 0.52 3.56
CA GLU A 28 -8.76 -0.08 2.96
C GLU A 28 -8.40 -0.97 1.76
N LYS A 29 -7.48 -0.49 0.91
CA LYS A 29 -7.02 -1.22 -0.28
C LYS A 29 -5.75 -2.01 -0.01
N ALA A 30 -5.69 -3.25 -0.50
CA ALA A 30 -4.51 -4.08 -0.37
C ALA A 30 -3.32 -3.47 -1.12
N GLU A 31 -3.58 -2.86 -2.29
CA GLU A 31 -2.62 -2.16 -3.13
C GLU A 31 -1.83 -1.11 -2.36
N HIS A 32 -2.48 -0.41 -1.42
CA HIS A 32 -1.84 0.63 -0.61
C HIS A 32 -0.85 0.08 0.43
N ILE A 33 -0.90 -1.21 0.77
CA ILE A 33 0.11 -1.85 1.63
C ILE A 33 1.48 -1.81 0.93
N SER A 34 1.52 -1.92 -0.40
CA SER A 34 2.78 -1.93 -1.15
C SER A 34 3.60 -0.64 -0.99
N VAL A 35 2.94 0.51 -0.87
CA VAL A 35 3.61 1.81 -0.69
C VAL A 35 4.05 2.07 0.75
N LEU A 36 3.54 1.28 1.70
CA LEU A 36 3.96 1.30 3.10
C LEU A 36 5.25 0.48 3.34
N ILE A 37 5.73 -0.22 2.31
CA ILE A 37 7.05 -0.84 2.32
C ILE A 37 8.06 0.15 1.76
N ARG A 38 9.06 0.48 2.58
CA ARG A 38 10.13 1.41 2.23
C ARG A 38 11.47 0.68 2.21
N LYS A 39 12.45 1.24 1.51
CA LYS A 39 13.84 0.82 1.66
C LYS A 39 14.29 1.09 3.09
N PHE A 40 15.10 0.21 3.67
CA PHE A 40 15.62 0.42 5.02
C PHE A 40 16.36 1.74 5.15
N ASP A 41 15.98 2.54 6.16
CA ASP A 41 16.68 3.76 6.56
C ASP A 41 17.32 3.55 7.94
N SER A 42 18.66 3.56 7.97
CA SER A 42 19.42 3.39 9.19
C SER A 42 19.34 4.57 10.15
N ASN A 43 18.87 5.74 9.68
CA ASN A 43 18.78 6.95 10.50
C ASN A 43 17.53 6.97 11.40
N LEU A 44 16.60 6.03 11.21
CA LEU A 44 15.42 5.95 12.08
C LEU A 44 15.81 5.48 13.49
N PRO A 45 15.18 6.05 14.53
CA PRO A 45 15.42 5.64 15.91
C PRO A 45 14.98 4.19 16.17
N ARG A 46 15.67 3.56 17.11
CA ARG A 46 15.38 2.20 17.60
C ARG A 46 14.35 2.15 18.71
N ASP A 47 14.20 3.26 19.43
CA ASP A 47 13.33 3.41 20.58
C ASP A 47 12.36 4.58 20.30
N ALA A 48 11.19 4.53 20.92
CA ALA A 48 10.14 5.54 20.82
C ALA A 48 9.50 5.72 22.19
N GLU A 49 9.07 6.93 22.52
CA GLU A 49 8.49 7.24 23.82
C GLU A 49 7.08 6.68 23.96
N ASN A 50 6.25 6.89 22.93
CA ASN A 50 4.87 6.46 22.88
C ASN A 50 4.52 5.93 21.47
N PRO A 51 5.06 4.77 21.08
CA PRO A 51 4.81 4.21 19.77
C PRO A 51 3.39 3.70 19.62
N LEU A 52 2.86 3.78 18.39
CA LEU A 52 1.65 3.03 18.02
C LEU A 52 1.85 1.52 18.24
N PRO A 53 0.76 0.77 18.47
CA PRO A 53 0.86 -0.68 18.65
C PRO A 53 1.37 -1.37 17.39
N LYS A 54 2.13 -2.45 17.57
CA LYS A 54 2.65 -3.28 16.47
C LYS A 54 1.56 -4.28 16.05
N LEU A 55 0.81 -3.99 14.99
CA LEU A 55 -0.27 -4.86 14.49
C LEU A 55 0.23 -5.95 13.54
N ILE A 56 1.49 -5.86 13.14
CA ILE A 56 2.26 -6.87 12.43
C ILE A 56 3.54 -7.01 13.22
N ASP A 57 4.00 -8.23 13.44
CA ASP A 57 5.19 -8.57 14.22
C ASP A 57 6.09 -9.54 13.43
N GLU A 58 7.15 -10.00 14.09
CA GLU A 58 8.18 -10.87 13.52
C GLU A 58 7.63 -12.24 13.11
N GLU A 59 6.58 -12.72 13.79
CA GLU A 59 5.96 -14.01 13.50
C GLU A 59 4.96 -13.90 12.35
N THR A 60 4.23 -12.79 12.28
CA THR A 60 3.12 -12.59 11.32
C THR A 60 3.54 -11.92 10.01
N ILE A 61 4.68 -11.22 9.95
CA ILE A 61 5.11 -10.47 8.76
C ILE A 61 5.19 -11.35 7.50
N LYS A 62 5.69 -12.58 7.62
CA LYS A 62 5.86 -13.49 6.48
C LYS A 62 4.51 -13.84 5.86
N GLU A 63 3.56 -14.26 6.70
CA GLU A 63 2.21 -14.60 6.26
C GLU A 63 1.47 -13.37 5.74
N PHE A 64 1.64 -12.22 6.41
CA PHE A 64 1.03 -10.96 6.00
C PHE A 64 1.45 -10.54 4.60
N LEU A 65 2.75 -10.53 4.30
CA LEU A 65 3.25 -10.15 2.97
C LEU A 65 2.88 -11.17 1.91
N ARG A 66 2.90 -12.47 2.23
CA ARG A 66 2.47 -13.53 1.32
C ARG A 66 1.00 -13.35 0.92
N THR A 67 0.12 -13.22 1.90
CA THR A 67 -1.32 -13.03 1.67
C THR A 67 -1.60 -11.74 0.90
N THR A 68 -0.86 -10.67 1.22
CA THR A 68 -0.94 -9.40 0.51
C THR A 68 -0.53 -9.53 -0.96
N PHE A 69 0.57 -10.25 -1.23
CA PHE A 69 1.03 -10.51 -2.59
C PHE A 69 0.02 -11.32 -3.39
N GLU A 70 -0.47 -12.44 -2.84
CA GLU A 70 -1.48 -13.30 -3.48
C GLU A 70 -2.73 -12.48 -3.85
N ARG A 71 -3.23 -11.67 -2.91
CA ARG A 71 -4.39 -10.81 -3.13
C ARG A 71 -4.17 -9.78 -4.24
N ILE A 72 -3.04 -9.08 -4.24
CA ILE A 72 -2.75 -8.06 -5.26
C ILE A 72 -2.50 -8.71 -6.63
N TYR A 73 -1.87 -9.89 -6.67
CA TYR A 73 -1.69 -10.65 -7.89
C TYR A 73 -3.04 -11.00 -8.53
N GLU A 74 -3.99 -11.53 -7.75
CA GLU A 74 -5.35 -11.79 -8.22
C GLU A 74 -6.07 -10.51 -8.69
N LEU A 75 -6.01 -9.43 -7.90
CA LEU A 75 -6.64 -8.15 -8.25
C LEU A 75 -6.09 -7.58 -9.57
N SER A 76 -4.78 -7.67 -9.78
CA SER A 76 -4.15 -7.21 -11.02
C SER A 76 -4.65 -7.99 -12.25
N GLY A 77 -4.86 -9.31 -12.11
CA GLY A 77 -5.44 -10.14 -13.16
C GLY A 77 -6.91 -9.81 -13.43
N ARG A 78 -7.71 -9.68 -12.36
CA ARG A 78 -9.15 -9.34 -12.47
C ARG A 78 -9.38 -7.98 -13.11
N THR A 79 -8.67 -6.94 -12.66
CA THR A 79 -8.80 -5.58 -13.21
C THR A 79 -8.36 -5.52 -14.69
N LEU A 80 -7.34 -6.28 -15.07
CA LEU A 80 -6.93 -6.42 -16.47
C LEU A 80 -8.00 -7.08 -17.32
N ASP A 81 -8.56 -8.18 -16.84
CA ASP A 81 -9.64 -8.91 -17.51
C ASP A 81 -10.89 -8.04 -17.70
N GLU A 82 -11.29 -7.29 -16.68
CA GLU A 82 -12.43 -6.38 -16.73
C GLU A 82 -12.25 -5.29 -17.78
N ARG A 83 -11.06 -4.67 -17.79
CA ARG A 83 -10.70 -3.67 -18.82
C ARG A 83 -10.74 -4.29 -20.22
N LEU A 84 -10.13 -5.46 -20.41
CA LEU A 84 -10.14 -6.15 -21.71
C LEU A 84 -11.55 -6.57 -22.15
N ARG A 85 -12.42 -6.97 -21.23
CA ARG A 85 -13.83 -7.29 -21.53
C ARG A 85 -14.60 -6.03 -21.93
N HIS A 86 -14.40 -4.90 -21.24
CA HIS A 86 -15.03 -3.62 -21.58
C HIS A 86 -14.61 -3.17 -22.98
N ILE A 87 -13.31 -3.17 -23.27
CA ILE A 87 -12.75 -2.82 -24.59
C ILE A 87 -13.30 -3.76 -25.68
N ARG A 88 -13.32 -5.08 -25.44
CA ARG A 88 -13.88 -6.06 -26.39
C ARG A 88 -15.35 -5.79 -26.70
N LYS A 89 -16.19 -5.61 -25.68
CA LYS A 89 -17.62 -5.30 -25.86
C LYS A 89 -17.82 -3.99 -26.63
N TRP A 90 -17.06 -2.96 -26.29
CA TRP A 90 -17.16 -1.67 -26.95
C TRP A 90 -16.72 -1.74 -28.42
N ASN A 91 -15.65 -2.46 -28.72
CA ASN A 91 -15.20 -2.70 -30.10
C ASN A 91 -16.25 -3.47 -30.92
N VAL A 92 -16.91 -4.48 -30.33
CA VAL A 92 -18.01 -5.20 -31.01
C VAL A 92 -19.17 -4.27 -31.34
N LEU A 93 -19.61 -3.43 -30.39
CA LEU A 93 -20.68 -2.46 -30.64
C LEU A 93 -20.31 -1.46 -31.74
N ARG A 94 -19.05 -1.03 -31.79
CA ARG A 94 -18.53 -0.14 -32.85
C ARG A 94 -18.54 -0.83 -34.23
N ILE A 95 -18.14 -2.11 -34.30
CA ILE A 95 -18.17 -2.89 -35.54
C ILE A 95 -19.61 -3.07 -36.04
N LEU A 96 -20.57 -3.28 -35.13
CA LEU A 96 -21.98 -3.45 -35.45
C LEU A 96 -22.73 -2.13 -35.73
N GLY A 97 -22.03 -0.99 -35.73
CA GLY A 97 -22.64 0.32 -36.00
C GLY A 97 -23.62 0.80 -34.93
N ILE A 98 -23.61 0.20 -33.72
CA ILE A 98 -24.52 0.57 -32.64
C ILE A 98 -23.99 1.86 -31.97
N PRO A 99 -24.77 2.95 -31.97
CA PRO A 99 -24.37 4.20 -31.32
C PRO A 99 -24.39 4.02 -29.80
N SER A 100 -23.29 3.49 -29.28
CA SER A 100 -23.01 3.41 -27.85
C SER A 100 -22.35 4.72 -27.43
N GLY A 101 -22.90 5.39 -26.40
CA GLY A 101 -22.47 6.73 -26.00
C GLY A 101 -20.97 6.81 -25.73
N PHE A 102 -20.21 7.37 -26.67
CA PHE A 102 -18.73 7.41 -26.69
C PHE A 102 -18.14 7.93 -25.38
N ARG A 103 -18.72 9.01 -24.85
CA ARG A 103 -18.29 9.64 -23.61
C ARG A 103 -18.38 8.71 -22.39
N ARG A 104 -19.48 7.96 -22.25
CA ARG A 104 -19.66 7.00 -21.15
C ARG A 104 -18.65 5.84 -21.23
N HIS A 105 -18.40 5.32 -22.42
CA HIS A 105 -17.42 4.25 -22.61
C HIS A 105 -15.99 4.72 -22.36
N LYS A 106 -15.67 5.97 -22.73
CA LYS A 106 -14.39 6.60 -22.46
C LYS A 106 -14.17 6.82 -20.96
N GLU A 107 -15.13 7.44 -20.26
CA GLU A 107 -15.06 7.67 -18.81
C GLU A 107 -14.89 6.33 -18.05
N LYS A 108 -15.60 5.29 -18.49
CA LYS A 108 -15.47 3.94 -17.92
C LYS A 108 -14.11 3.29 -18.20
N ASP A 109 -13.56 3.43 -19.41
CA ASP A 109 -12.23 2.91 -19.73
C ASP A 109 -11.14 3.64 -18.95
N GLU A 110 -11.26 4.96 -18.79
CA GLU A 110 -10.33 5.76 -17.98
C GLU A 110 -10.33 5.34 -16.50
N ALA A 111 -11.51 5.07 -15.93
CA ALA A 111 -11.64 4.54 -14.57
C ALA A 111 -10.97 3.16 -14.41
N LEU A 112 -11.30 2.22 -15.30
CA LEU A 112 -10.72 0.87 -15.30
C LEU A 112 -9.21 0.88 -15.54
N ALA A 113 -8.72 1.79 -16.40
CA ALA A 113 -7.30 1.95 -16.66
C ALA A 113 -6.55 2.48 -15.43
N LYS A 114 -7.18 3.38 -14.65
CA LYS A 114 -6.60 3.90 -13.41
C LYS A 114 -6.47 2.79 -12.37
N GLU A 115 -7.53 2.02 -12.13
CA GLU A 115 -7.54 0.90 -11.18
C GLU A 115 -6.53 -0.17 -11.57
N ASN A 116 -6.51 -0.57 -12.85
CA ASN A 116 -5.54 -1.54 -13.36
C ASN A 116 -4.09 -1.06 -13.17
N ARG A 117 -3.81 0.22 -13.41
CA ARG A 117 -2.47 0.79 -13.21
C ARG A 117 -2.06 0.75 -11.74
N GLU A 118 -2.97 1.09 -10.83
CA GLU A 118 -2.72 1.06 -9.38
C GLU A 118 -2.38 -0.36 -8.92
N ALA A 119 -3.18 -1.36 -9.33
CA ALA A 119 -2.94 -2.76 -9.00
C ALA A 119 -1.62 -3.29 -9.58
N LEU A 120 -1.29 -2.95 -10.82
CA LEU A 120 -0.02 -3.36 -11.44
C LEU A 120 1.20 -2.72 -10.80
N LEU A 121 1.11 -1.43 -10.41
CA LEU A 121 2.19 -0.76 -9.69
C LEU A 121 2.41 -1.38 -8.31
N ALA A 122 1.32 -1.64 -7.58
CA ALA A 122 1.39 -2.31 -6.29
C ALA A 122 2.01 -3.72 -6.40
N LEU A 123 1.61 -4.48 -7.43
CA LEU A 123 2.20 -5.78 -7.71
C LEU A 123 3.69 -5.66 -8.00
N SER A 124 4.08 -4.72 -8.88
CA SER A 124 5.48 -4.52 -9.24
C SER A 124 6.35 -4.15 -8.05
N LEU A 125 5.85 -3.33 -7.12
CA LEU A 125 6.57 -2.99 -5.88
C LEU A 125 6.80 -4.25 -5.03
N LEU A 126 5.77 -5.08 -4.84
CA LEU A 126 5.91 -6.30 -4.05
C LEU A 126 6.77 -7.36 -4.73
N GLN A 127 6.68 -7.49 -6.06
CA GLN A 127 7.58 -8.35 -6.84
C GLN A 127 9.04 -7.94 -6.66
N GLU A 128 9.32 -6.63 -6.64
CA GLU A 128 10.66 -6.07 -6.42
C GLU A 128 11.16 -6.28 -4.97
N VAL A 129 10.28 -6.10 -3.98
CA VAL A 129 10.61 -6.28 -2.55
C VAL A 129 10.87 -7.76 -2.24
N LEU A 130 9.97 -8.65 -2.66
CA LEU A 130 10.05 -10.09 -2.38
C LEU A 130 10.99 -10.82 -3.35
N GLY A 131 11.32 -10.18 -4.48
CA GLY A 131 12.14 -10.74 -5.55
C GLY A 131 11.47 -11.92 -6.28
N VAL A 132 10.14 -11.94 -6.36
CA VAL A 132 9.36 -13.01 -7.00
C VAL A 132 8.53 -12.46 -8.15
N LYS A 133 8.15 -13.30 -9.10
CA LYS A 133 7.23 -12.91 -10.19
C LYS A 133 5.82 -13.43 -9.97
N SER A 134 5.67 -14.57 -9.32
CA SER A 134 4.39 -15.27 -9.15
C SER A 134 4.20 -15.78 -7.73
N PRO A 135 2.95 -16.05 -7.30
CA PRO A 135 2.70 -16.61 -5.97
C PRO A 135 3.37 -17.96 -5.72
N ALA A 136 3.59 -18.75 -6.77
CA ALA A 136 4.26 -20.05 -6.68
C ALA A 136 5.71 -19.95 -6.19
N GLU A 137 6.38 -18.82 -6.43
CA GLU A 137 7.76 -18.58 -6.01
C GLU A 137 7.86 -18.13 -4.54
N LEU A 138 6.73 -17.82 -3.86
CA LEU A 138 6.73 -17.34 -2.47
C LEU A 138 7.16 -18.41 -1.46
N THR A 139 7.00 -19.69 -1.81
CA THR A 139 7.36 -20.82 -0.92
C THR A 139 8.85 -20.82 -0.60
N ASP A 140 9.69 -20.43 -1.57
CA ASP A 140 11.15 -20.43 -1.45
C ASP A 140 11.71 -19.10 -0.93
N VAL A 141 10.85 -18.12 -0.64
CA VAL A 141 11.30 -16.82 -0.12
C VAL A 141 11.60 -16.93 1.37
N GLU A 142 12.89 -16.86 1.69
CA GLU A 142 13.34 -16.59 3.06
C GLU A 142 13.17 -15.10 3.37
N LEU A 143 12.24 -14.82 4.29
CA LEU A 143 12.07 -13.51 4.89
C LEU A 143 12.54 -13.58 6.34
N ARG A 144 13.49 -12.71 6.69
CA ARG A 144 14.07 -12.65 8.03
C ARG A 144 13.75 -11.30 8.68
N PRO A 145 12.87 -11.23 9.69
CA PRO A 145 12.73 -10.02 10.49
C PRO A 145 14.04 -9.76 11.24
N ILE A 146 14.44 -8.49 11.35
CA ILE A 146 15.73 -8.09 11.91
C ILE A 146 15.53 -7.27 13.18
N GLU A 147 14.85 -6.14 13.06
CA GLU A 147 14.78 -5.15 14.13
C GLU A 147 13.61 -4.18 13.93
N TRP A 148 13.27 -3.46 15.00
CA TRP A 148 12.28 -2.41 14.98
C TRP A 148 12.91 -1.05 14.71
N ARG A 149 12.18 -0.20 13.99
CA ARG A 149 12.47 1.21 13.80
C ARG A 149 11.20 2.02 13.98
N TYR A 150 11.35 3.27 14.38
CA TYR A 150 10.21 4.16 14.60
C TYR A 150 10.30 5.35 13.65
N TYR A 151 9.19 5.61 12.97
CA TYR A 151 9.06 6.75 12.07
C TYR A 151 8.10 7.76 12.66
N THR A 152 8.61 8.91 13.03
CA THR A 152 7.80 9.98 13.61
C THR A 152 7.15 10.80 12.51
N ILE A 153 5.84 11.00 12.65
CA ILE A 153 5.05 11.85 11.78
C ILE A 153 4.30 12.92 12.56
N GLU A 154 4.12 14.06 11.92
CA GLU A 154 3.24 15.14 12.37
C GLU A 154 2.16 15.41 11.35
N LEU A 155 0.91 15.44 11.83
CA LEU A 155 -0.22 15.92 11.06
C LEU A 155 -0.31 17.45 11.17
N ARG A 156 -0.33 18.13 10.02
CA ARG A 156 -0.51 19.59 9.91
C ARG A 156 -1.59 19.87 8.85
N GLY A 157 -2.84 19.97 9.28
CA GLY A 157 -3.98 20.06 8.37
C GLY A 157 -4.17 18.77 7.56
N ASP A 158 -4.20 18.87 6.24
CA ASP A 158 -4.33 17.73 5.31
C ASP A 158 -2.99 17.18 4.82
N GLU A 159 -1.91 17.48 5.51
CA GLU A 159 -0.55 17.10 5.12
C GLU A 159 0.21 16.46 6.28
N ILE A 160 1.05 15.48 5.95
CA ILE A 160 1.84 14.74 6.92
C ILE A 160 3.31 15.06 6.70
N TYR A 161 3.99 15.39 7.78
CA TYR A 161 5.39 15.77 7.81
C TYR A 161 6.20 14.77 8.64
N ASN A 162 7.47 14.55 8.28
CA ASN A 162 8.40 13.74 9.05
C ASN A 162 9.03 14.55 10.20
N GLU A 163 9.84 13.90 11.03
CA GLU A 163 10.56 14.55 12.13
C GLU A 163 11.45 15.73 11.71
N LYS A 164 11.97 15.70 10.47
CA LYS A 164 12.80 16.77 9.90
C LYS A 164 11.98 17.96 9.39
N GLY A 165 10.65 17.90 9.50
CA GLY A 165 9.74 18.91 8.96
C GLY A 165 9.57 18.85 7.45
N GLU A 166 9.97 17.76 6.80
CA GLU A 166 9.76 17.53 5.37
C GLU A 166 8.44 16.81 5.14
N LYS A 167 7.72 17.19 4.08
CA LYS A 167 6.45 16.57 3.74
C LYS A 167 6.64 15.12 3.32
N ASP A 168 5.93 14.18 3.95
CA ASP A 168 5.89 12.79 3.56
C ASP A 168 4.87 12.60 2.42
N PRO A 169 5.31 12.33 1.18
CA PRO A 169 4.41 12.27 0.04
C PRO A 169 3.51 11.01 0.08
N ILE A 170 3.99 9.90 0.66
CA ILE A 170 3.27 8.64 0.68
C ILE A 170 2.10 8.75 1.64
N TYR A 171 2.38 9.12 2.89
CA TYR A 171 1.32 9.26 3.90
C TYR A 171 0.36 10.39 3.55
N THR A 172 0.84 11.50 3.00
CA THR A 172 -0.05 12.58 2.55
C THR A 172 -0.99 12.12 1.43
N GLU A 173 -0.51 11.34 0.46
CA GLU A 173 -1.40 10.80 -0.59
C GLU A 173 -2.35 9.72 -0.05
N LEU A 174 -1.91 8.89 0.90
CA LEU A 174 -2.78 7.91 1.58
C LEU A 174 -3.89 8.60 2.36
N LEU A 175 -3.60 9.70 3.06
CA LEU A 175 -4.59 10.51 3.76
C LEU A 175 -5.74 10.98 2.84
N LYS A 176 -5.41 11.30 1.58
CA LYS A 176 -6.39 11.75 0.58
C LYS A 176 -7.15 10.61 -0.08
N ARG A 177 -6.50 9.46 -0.30
CA ARG A 177 -6.99 8.39 -1.19
C ARG A 177 -7.51 7.15 -0.49
N ASP A 178 -7.07 6.89 0.74
CA ASP A 178 -7.45 5.70 1.51
C ASP A 178 -8.30 6.08 2.72
N SER A 179 -9.55 5.62 2.73
CA SER A 179 -10.46 5.99 3.81
C SER A 179 -10.09 5.33 5.14
N GLY A 180 -9.54 4.11 5.10
CA GLY A 180 -9.10 3.36 6.28
C GLY A 180 -7.90 4.01 6.96
N PHE A 181 -6.90 4.42 6.18
CA PHE A 181 -5.75 5.19 6.68
C PHE A 181 -6.20 6.50 7.31
N ARG A 182 -7.06 7.26 6.61
CA ARG A 182 -7.59 8.54 7.09
C ARG A 182 -8.37 8.38 8.40
N GLN A 183 -9.27 7.39 8.49
CA GLN A 183 -10.03 7.12 9.70
C GLN A 183 -9.11 6.72 10.86
N ALA A 184 -8.12 5.86 10.62
CA ALA A 184 -7.17 5.47 11.64
C ALA A 184 -6.35 6.67 12.16
N LEU A 185 -5.90 7.55 11.26
CA LEU A 185 -5.15 8.74 11.65
C LEU A 185 -5.99 9.74 12.46
N TYR A 186 -7.21 10.04 12.02
CA TYR A 186 -8.09 10.95 12.76
C TYR A 186 -8.54 10.35 14.10
N ALA A 187 -8.76 9.03 14.19
CA ALA A 187 -9.05 8.38 15.46
C ALA A 187 -7.92 8.59 16.49
N LEU A 188 -6.66 8.56 16.04
CA LEU A 188 -5.51 8.88 16.89
C LEU A 188 -5.53 10.36 17.32
N GLU A 189 -5.85 11.27 16.41
CA GLU A 189 -5.98 12.70 16.71
C GLU A 189 -7.03 12.99 17.79
N TYR A 190 -8.22 12.39 17.65
CA TYR A 190 -9.28 12.53 18.64
C TYR A 190 -8.88 11.94 20.01
N SER A 191 -8.18 10.80 20.03
CA SER A 191 -7.74 10.18 21.28
C SER A 191 -6.72 11.04 22.04
N GLN A 192 -5.82 11.73 21.34
CA GLN A 192 -4.84 12.61 21.96
C GLN A 192 -5.42 13.96 22.41
N GLN A 193 -6.50 14.44 21.80
CA GLN A 193 -7.22 15.64 22.29
C GLN A 193 -8.04 15.37 23.56
N ALA A 194 -8.39 14.10 23.81
CA ALA A 194 -9.17 13.68 24.98
C ALA A 194 -8.32 13.30 26.20
N THR A 195 -6.98 13.28 26.06
CA THR A 195 -6.02 12.93 27.11
C THR A 195 -5.24 14.16 27.53
#